data_AF-A0A3R6YJQ9-F1
#
_entry.id   AF-A0A3R6YJQ9-F1
#
_cell.length_a   1.000
_cell.length_b   1.000
_cell.length_c   1.000
_cell.angle_alpha   90.00
_cell.angle_beta   90.00
_cell.angle_gamma   90.00
#
_symmetry.space_group_name_H-M   'P 1'
#
loop_
_entity.id
_entity.type
_entity.pdbx_description
1 polymer ?
#
loop_
_entity_poly.entity_id
_entity_poly.type
_entity_poly.pdbx_seq_one_letter_code
_entity_poly.pdbx_strand_id
1 'polypeptide(L)'
;MCTSISIQATNQDVFWGRTMDFTFDPFKASVDSKITAYPKGYKLKGLHQSWQTKFAFAGINVNNSLFLMMALIVLGLLVVMRSI
;
A
#
# COMPACT_ATOMS: atom_id res chain seq x y z
N MET A 1 -13.52 2.33 8.27
CA MET A 1 -12.80 3.43 8.95
C MET A 1 -11.35 2.96 9.11
N CYS A 2 -10.35 3.83 9.24
CA CYS A 2 -8.97 3.38 9.40
C CYS A 2 -8.22 4.35 10.32
N THR A 3 -7.27 3.85 11.10
CA THR A 3 -6.37 4.65 11.93
C THR A 3 -4.93 4.39 11.50
N SER A 4 -4.10 5.42 11.45
CA SER A 4 -2.66 5.29 11.14
C SER A 4 -1.79 5.89 12.23
N ILE A 5 -0.59 5.34 12.40
CA ILE A 5 0.43 5.85 13.31
C ILE A 5 1.79 5.86 12.62
N SER A 6 2.60 6.88 12.93
CA SER A 6 4.03 6.91 12.64
C SER A 6 4.81 7.06 13.94
N ILE A 7 5.88 6.29 14.09
CA ILE A 7 6.80 6.36 15.23
C ILE A 7 8.20 6.55 14.66
N GLN A 8 8.91 7.55 15.17
CA GLN A 8 10.33 7.74 14.88
C GLN A 8 11.15 7.15 16.02
N ALA A 9 12.04 6.20 15.69
CA ALA A 9 12.97 5.64 16.65
C ALA A 9 14.15 6.60 16.91
N THR A 10 14.87 6.38 18.00
CA THR A 10 16.02 7.23 18.39
C THR A 10 17.17 7.18 17.39
N ASN A 11 17.26 6.12 16.59
CA ASN A 11 18.18 5.97 15.46
C ASN A 11 17.68 6.67 14.17
N GLN A 12 16.64 7.50 14.27
CA GLN A 12 15.99 8.25 13.19
C GLN A 12 15.17 7.43 12.19
N ASP A 13 15.05 6.11 12.37
CA ASP A 13 14.17 5.28 11.54
C ASP A 13 12.70 5.66 11.76
N VAL A 14 11.94 5.73 10.66
CA VAL A 14 10.50 6.01 10.69
C VAL A 14 9.74 4.72 10.41
N PHE A 15 8.99 4.28 11.42
CA PHE A 15 8.04 3.17 11.31
C PHE A 15 6.65 3.75 11.13
N TRP A 16 5.90 3.19 10.19
CA TRP A 16 4.51 3.58 9.97
C TRP A 16 3.64 2.35 9.80
N GLY A 17 2.46 2.42 10.38
CA GLY A 17 1.45 1.38 10.28
C GLY A 17 0.05 1.98 10.25
N ARG A 18 -0.92 1.18 9.82
CA ARG A 18 -2.34 1.54 9.90
C ARG A 18 -3.20 0.31 10.16
N THR A 19 -4.36 0.53 10.74
CA THR A 19 -5.47 -0.42 10.71
C THR A 19 -6.18 -0.35 9.37
N MET A 20 -6.75 -1.48 8.97
CA MET A 20 -7.66 -1.59 7.83
C MET A 20 -8.96 -2.20 8.34
N ASP A 21 -9.87 -1.35 8.81
CA ASP A 21 -11.15 -1.80 9.34
C ASP A 21 -12.14 -1.93 8.17
N PHE A 22 -12.21 -3.15 7.64
CA PHE A 22 -13.14 -3.53 6.59
C PHE A 22 -14.48 -3.98 7.15
N THR A 23 -15.54 -3.80 6.36
CA THR A 23 -16.87 -4.38 6.63
C THR A 23 -16.93 -5.89 6.34
N PHE A 24 -15.88 -6.44 5.73
CA PHE A 24 -15.70 -7.86 5.45
C PHE A 24 -14.33 -8.31 5.96
N ASP A 25 -14.22 -9.55 6.42
CA ASP A 25 -12.92 -10.15 6.72
C ASP A 25 -12.08 -10.29 5.41
N PRO A 26 -10.92 -9.63 5.30
CA PRO A 26 -10.08 -9.72 4.10
C PRO A 26 -9.21 -10.99 4.08
N PHE A 27 -9.19 -11.80 5.16
CA PHE A 27 -8.37 -13.01 5.29
C PHE A 27 -9.17 -14.31 5.18
N LYS A 28 -10.49 -14.24 4.98
CA LYS A 28 -11.28 -15.43 4.64
C LYS A 28 -10.86 -15.96 3.27
N ALA A 29 -10.91 -17.29 3.12
CA ALA A 29 -10.38 -18.00 1.96
C ALA A 29 -10.93 -17.55 0.58
N SER A 30 -12.09 -16.88 0.55
CA SER A 30 -12.68 -16.31 -0.67
C SER A 30 -12.09 -14.96 -1.08
N VAL A 31 -11.19 -14.38 -0.28
CA VAL A 31 -10.56 -13.08 -0.52
C VAL A 31 -9.05 -13.29 -0.64
N ASP A 32 -8.48 -12.92 -1.78
CA ASP A 32 -7.03 -13.03 -2.03
C ASP A 32 -6.32 -11.78 -1.52
N SER A 33 -5.99 -11.77 -0.23
CA SER A 33 -5.18 -10.71 0.40
C SER A 33 -3.73 -11.12 0.51
N LYS A 34 -2.83 -10.38 -0.16
CA LYS A 34 -1.40 -10.69 -0.17
C LYS A 34 -0.53 -9.44 -0.19
N ILE A 35 0.69 -9.59 0.32
CA ILE A 35 1.73 -8.57 0.16
C ILE A 35 2.33 -8.74 -1.23
N THR A 36 2.27 -7.69 -2.04
CA THR A 36 2.81 -7.68 -3.40
C THR A 36 3.86 -6.60 -3.53
N ALA A 37 4.99 -6.93 -4.14
CA ALA A 37 6.05 -5.99 -4.49
C ALA A 37 6.07 -5.73 -6.00
N TYR A 38 6.25 -4.47 -6.38
CA TYR A 38 6.34 -4.04 -7.76
C TYR A 38 7.68 -3.34 -8.02
N PRO A 39 8.34 -3.63 -9.15
CA PRO A 39 9.62 -3.02 -9.49
C PRO A 39 9.43 -1.57 -9.95
N LYS A 40 10.55 -0.83 -9.96
CA LYS A 40 10.62 0.48 -10.61
C LYS A 40 10.23 0.38 -12.08
N GLY A 41 9.47 1.34 -12.58
CA GLY A 41 9.04 1.40 -13.98
C GLY A 41 7.82 0.52 -14.30
N TYR A 42 7.22 -0.13 -13.30
CA TYR A 42 5.98 -0.90 -13.47
C TYR A 42 4.83 -0.01 -13.94
N LYS A 43 4.06 -0.48 -14.94
CA LYS A 43 2.86 0.19 -15.45
C LYS A 43 1.63 -0.19 -14.62
N LEU A 44 1.11 0.77 -13.87
CA LEU A 44 -0.14 0.68 -13.13
C LEU A 44 -1.31 1.10 -14.01
N LYS A 45 -2.32 0.23 -14.17
CA LYS A 45 -3.59 0.63 -14.78
C LYS A 45 -4.47 1.29 -13.72
N GLY A 46 -4.62 2.61 -13.80
CA GLY A 46 -5.63 3.33 -13.03
C GLY A 46 -6.99 3.27 -13.72
N LEU A 47 -8.04 3.73 -13.02
CA LEU A 47 -9.40 3.81 -13.57
C LEU A 47 -9.51 4.70 -14.81
N HIS A 48 -8.81 5.84 -14.81
CA HIS A 48 -8.87 6.83 -15.90
C HIS A 48 -7.63 6.86 -16.79
N GLN A 49 -6.46 6.55 -16.22
CA GLN A 49 -5.20 6.58 -16.96
C GLN A 49 -4.19 5.59 -16.37
N SER A 50 -3.25 5.17 -17.22
CA SER A 50 -2.13 4.33 -16.78
C SER A 50 -0.99 5.20 -16.25
N TRP A 51 -0.37 4.75 -15.17
CA TRP A 51 0.76 5.43 -14.52
C TRP A 51 1.99 4.54 -14.59
N GLN A 52 3.18 5.15 -14.67
CA GLN A 52 4.43 4.41 -14.56
C GLN A 52 5.12 4.76 -13.24
N THR A 53 5.50 3.74 -12.48
CA THR A 53 6.09 3.92 -11.16
C THR A 53 7.53 4.43 -11.30
N LYS A 54 7.86 5.49 -10.55
CA LYS A 54 9.23 6.03 -10.52
C LYS A 54 10.17 5.21 -9.64
N PHE A 55 9.62 4.47 -8.68
CA PHE A 55 10.34 3.71 -7.66
C PHE A 55 9.71 2.34 -7.46
N ALA A 56 10.51 1.39 -6.97
CA ALA A 56 9.99 0.12 -6.49
C ALA A 56 9.22 0.33 -5.18
N PHE A 57 8.15 -0.43 -4.99
CA PHE A 57 7.30 -0.34 -3.80
C PHE A 57 6.68 -1.71 -3.48
N ALA A 58 6.30 -1.90 -2.22
CA ALA A 58 5.56 -3.08 -1.78
C ALA A 58 4.34 -2.66 -0.97
N GLY A 59 3.27 -3.46 -1.05
CA GLY A 59 2.04 -3.15 -0.34
C GLY A 59 1.08 -4.32 -0.23
N ILE A 60 0.05 -4.16 0.60
CA ILE A 60 -1.03 -5.14 0.73
C ILE A 60 -2.06 -4.87 -0.38
N ASN A 61 -2.41 -5.92 -1.12
CA ASN A 61 -3.45 -5.90 -2.13
C ASN A 61 -4.54 -6.92 -1.78
N VAL A 62 -5.76 -6.65 -2.26
CA VAL A 62 -6.93 -7.51 -2.08
C VAL A 62 -7.54 -7.82 -3.44
N ASN A 63 -7.80 -9.09 -3.74
CA ASN A 63 -8.46 -9.56 -4.97
C ASN A 63 -7.81 -9.04 -6.26
N ASN A 64 -6.47 -9.07 -6.34
CA ASN A 64 -5.72 -8.55 -7.49
C ASN A 64 -5.99 -7.07 -7.84
N SER A 65 -6.65 -6.32 -6.95
CA SER A 65 -6.78 -4.88 -7.13
C SER A 65 -5.41 -4.22 -6.95
N LEU A 66 -5.16 -3.17 -7.75
CA LEU A 66 -4.05 -2.24 -7.52
C LEU A 66 -4.36 -1.27 -6.36
N PHE A 67 -5.34 -1.62 -5.51
CA PHE A 67 -5.75 -0.85 -4.36
C PHE A 67 -4.69 -1.00 -3.28
N LEU A 68 -3.70 -0.12 -3.32
CA LEU A 68 -2.60 -0.09 -2.37
C LEU A 68 -3.09 0.54 -1.07
N MET A 69 -3.49 -0.32 -0.13
CA MET A 69 -3.94 0.12 1.18
C MET A 69 -2.79 0.54 2.08
N MET A 70 -1.62 -0.05 1.89
CA MET A 70 -0.36 0.31 2.55
C MET A 70 0.74 0.17 1.50
N ALA A 71 1.55 1.20 1.29
CA ALA A 71 2.68 1.15 0.36
C ALA A 71 3.96 1.61 1.05
N LEU A 72 4.96 0.73 1.11
CA LEU A 72 6.33 1.05 1.49
C LEU A 72 7.14 1.26 0.19
N ILE A 73 7.70 2.45 0.01
CA ILE A 73 8.62 2.73 -1.11
C ILE A 73 10.03 2.42 -0.64
N VAL A 74 10.84 1.81 -1.51
CA VAL A 74 12.24 1.41 -1.21
C VAL A 74 13.15 2.61 -0.86
N LEU A 75 12.69 3.85 -1.07
CA LEU A 75 13.38 5.10 -0.68
C LEU A 75 12.87 5.71 0.63
N GLY A 76 12.09 4.98 1.44
CA GLY A 76 11.55 5.49 2.70
C GLY A 76 10.40 6.48 2.55
N LEU A 77 9.91 6.73 1.33
CA LEU A 77 8.77 7.60 1.08
C LEU A 77 7.46 6.82 1.29
N LEU A 78 6.53 7.41 2.01
CA LEU A 78 5.28 6.74 2.37
C LEU A 78 4.10 7.44 1.71
N VAL A 79 3.39 6.73 0.81
CA VAL A 79 2.27 7.29 0.05
C VAL A 79 0.98 6.67 0.55
N VAL A 80 0.16 7.49 1.22
CA VAL A 80 -1.26 7.21 1.39
C VAL A 80 -1.97 7.74 0.15
N MET A 81 -2.60 6.86 -0.64
CA MET A 81 -3.49 7.30 -1.72
C MET A 81 -4.69 7.99 -1.07
N ARG A 82 -4.67 9.32 -1.05
CA ARG A 82 -5.85 10.15 -0.78
C ARG A 82 -6.55 10.33 -2.12
N SER A 83 -7.77 9.80 -2.28
CA SER A 83 -8.62 10.22 -3.39
C SER A 83 -8.82 11.73 -3.30
N ILE A 84 -8.61 12.42 -4.42
CA ILE A 84 -9.07 13.80 -4.61
C ILE A 84 -10.59 13.78 -4.73
#